data_AF-A0A7X0E1Z6-F1
#
_entry.id   AF-A0A7X0E1Z6-F1
#
_cell.length_a   1.000
_cell.length_b   1.000
_cell.length_c   1.000
_cell.angle_alpha   90.00
_cell.angle_beta   90.00
_cell.angle_gamma   90.00
#
_symmetry.space_group_name_H-M   'P 1'
#
loop_
_entity.id
_entity.type
_entity.pdbx_description
1 polymer ?
#
loop_
_entity_poly.entity_id
_entity_poly.type
_entity_poly.pdbx_seq_one_letter_code
_entity_poly.pdbx_strand_id
1 'polypeptide(L)'
;MKPGIKTITVDEFKTHFAEILKKVKDGLSFAIADSNKKEIVGYFLPTTQFIKPKRKLGLLEGMATVNFKTGFKMSSEELFG
;
A
#
# COMPACT_ATOMS: atom_id res chain seq x y z
N MET A 1 6.68 11.83 -2.11
CA MET A 1 6.21 11.97 -3.51
C MET A 1 5.48 10.68 -3.88
N LYS A 2 4.19 10.70 -4.20
CA LYS A 2 3.52 9.50 -4.74
C LYS A 2 4.24 9.17 -6.06
N PRO A 3 4.85 7.99 -6.24
CA PRO A 3 5.43 7.63 -7.53
C PRO A 3 4.31 7.72 -8.57
N GLY A 4 4.53 8.48 -9.64
CA GLY A 4 3.53 8.65 -10.70
C GLY A 4 3.19 7.28 -11.29
N ILE A 5 1.93 6.86 -11.18
CA ILE A 5 1.46 5.59 -11.74
C ILE A 5 1.24 5.80 -13.24
N LYS A 6 1.90 5.01 -14.08
CA LYS A 6 1.72 5.07 -15.54
C LYS A 6 0.57 4.16 -15.97
N THR A 7 -0.39 4.70 -16.71
CA THR A 7 -1.50 3.89 -17.26
C THR A 7 -1.13 3.29 -18.61
N ILE A 8 -1.36 1.99 -18.76
CA ILE A 8 -1.17 1.21 -19.99
C ILE A 8 -2.40 0.34 -20.25
N THR A 9 -2.61 -0.10 -21.48
CA THR A 9 -3.68 -1.05 -21.81
C THR A 9 -3.28 -2.49 -21.47
N VAL A 10 -4.27 -3.39 -21.42
CA VAL A 10 -4.03 -4.84 -21.31
C VAL A 10 -3.12 -5.34 -22.44
N ASP A 11 -3.27 -4.84 -23.66
CA ASP A 11 -2.47 -5.28 -24.81
C ASP A 11 -1.03 -4.78 -24.75
N GLU A 12 -0.82 -3.53 -24.31
CA GLU A 12 0.52 -2.99 -24.02
C GLU A 12 1.19 -3.81 -22.89
N PHE A 13 0.44 -4.19 -21.86
CA PHE A 13 0.94 -4.99 -20.75
C PHE A 13 1.39 -6.39 -21.18
N LYS A 14 0.62 -7.07 -22.04
CA LYS A 14 0.98 -8.39 -22.57
C LYS A 14 2.20 -8.32 -23.48
N THR A 15 2.21 -7.35 -24.41
CA THR A 15 3.29 -7.19 -25.41
C THR A 15 4.63 -6.88 -24.76
N HIS A 16 4.64 -6.03 -23.73
CA HIS A 16 5.87 -5.55 -23.08
C HIS A 16 6.10 -6.13 -21.68
N PHE A 17 5.51 -7.29 -21.37
CA PHE A 17 5.48 -7.84 -20.02
C PHE A 17 6.87 -7.93 -19.36
N ALA A 18 7.88 -8.45 -20.07
CA ALA A 18 9.23 -8.62 -19.54
C ALA A 18 9.93 -7.28 -19.21
N GLU A 19 9.72 -6.25 -20.02
CA GLU A 19 10.26 -4.91 -19.79
C GLU A 19 9.54 -4.24 -18.61
N ILE A 20 8.22 -4.35 -18.58
CA ILE A 20 7.38 -3.83 -17.49
C ILE A 20 7.79 -4.48 -16.17
N LEU A 21 8.03 -5.79 -16.14
CA LEU A 21 8.49 -6.49 -14.95
C LEU A 21 9.84 -5.94 -14.42
N LYS A 22 10.79 -5.63 -15.31
CA LYS A 22 12.05 -4.99 -14.91
C LYS A 22 11.79 -3.62 -14.29
N LYS A 23 11.00 -2.78 -14.95
CA LYS A 23 10.63 -1.45 -14.45
C LYS A 23 9.91 -1.51 -13.10
N VAL A 24 9.05 -2.50 -12.89
CA VAL A 24 8.39 -2.72 -11.60
C VAL A 24 9.40 -3.12 -10.53
N LYS A 25 10.37 -3.99 -10.84
CA LYS A 25 11.46 -4.30 -9.89
C LYS A 25 12.27 -3.07 -9.52
N ASP A 26 12.44 -2.12 -10.44
CA ASP A 26 13.11 -0.84 -10.22
C ASP A 26 12.25 0.19 -9.47
N GLY A 27 11.01 -0.19 -9.08
CA GLY A 27 10.13 0.63 -8.25
C GLY A 27 9.07 1.43 -9.02
N LEU A 28 8.96 1.27 -10.35
CA LEU A 28 7.89 1.90 -11.14
C LEU A 28 6.56 1.16 -10.94
N SER A 29 5.45 1.87 -11.12
CA SER A 29 4.10 1.34 -10.93
C SER A 29 3.24 1.59 -12.15
N PHE A 30 2.41 0.60 -12.49
CA PHE A 30 1.56 0.65 -13.66
C PHE A 30 0.09 0.42 -13.29
N ALA A 31 -0.80 1.24 -13.83
CA ALA A 31 -2.22 0.97 -13.86
C ALA A 31 -2.55 0.31 -15.20
N ILE A 32 -3.26 -0.82 -15.16
CA ILE A 32 -3.67 -1.56 -16.34
C ILE A 32 -5.12 -1.20 -16.61
N ALA A 33 -5.40 -0.66 -17.78
CA ALA A 33 -6.73 -0.29 -18.24
C ALA A 33 -7.21 -1.19 -19.38
N ASP A 34 -8.53 -1.24 -19.60
CA ASP A 34 -9.10 -1.87 -20.79
C ASP A 34 -8.58 -1.22 -22.10
N SER A 35 -8.87 -1.84 -23.23
CA SER A 35 -8.43 -1.40 -24.57
C SER A 35 -8.81 0.04 -24.93
N ASN A 36 -9.84 0.62 -24.28
CA ASN A 36 -10.29 2.00 -24.47
C ASN A 36 -9.76 2.98 -23.40
N LYS A 37 -8.91 2.54 -22.47
CA LYS A 37 -8.38 3.34 -21.34
C LYS A 37 -9.47 4.00 -20.47
N LYS A 38 -10.71 3.51 -20.54
CA LYS A 38 -11.85 4.08 -19.80
C LYS A 38 -11.94 3.58 -18.36
N GLU A 39 -11.46 2.37 -18.11
CA GLU A 39 -11.56 1.72 -16.81
C GLU A 39 -10.25 1.03 -16.44
N ILE A 40 -9.79 1.27 -15.21
CA ILE A 40 -8.64 0.58 -14.63
C ILE A 40 -9.08 -0.79 -14.13
N VAL A 41 -8.53 -1.85 -14.71
CA VAL A 41 -8.84 -3.25 -14.35
C VAL A 41 -7.86 -3.84 -13.34
N GLY A 42 -6.70 -3.21 -13.13
CA GLY A 42 -5.73 -3.67 -12.15
C GLY A 42 -4.49 -2.80 -12.02
N TYR A 43 -3.62 -3.17 -11.09
CA TYR A 43 -2.34 -2.50 -10.86
C TYR A 43 -1.21 -3.53 -10.82
N PHE A 44 -0.06 -3.13 -11.37
CA PHE A 44 1.17 -3.90 -11.29
C PHE A 44 2.22 -3.05 -10.56
N LEU A 45 2.52 -3.46 -9.33
CA LEU A 45 3.20 -2.64 -8.32
C LEU A 45 4.44 -3.36 -7.78
N PRO A 46 5.48 -2.61 -7.37
CA PRO A 46 6.63 -3.18 -6.69
C PRO A 46 6.22 -3.74 -5.32
N THR A 47 6.89 -4.81 -4.88
CA THR A 47 6.65 -5.40 -3.55
C THR A 47 6.90 -4.41 -2.41
N THR A 48 7.78 -3.43 -2.62
CA THR A 48 8.06 -2.34 -1.67
C THR A 48 6.84 -1.52 -1.30
N GLN A 49 5.83 -1.41 -2.18
CA GLN A 49 4.58 -0.72 -1.86
C GLN A 49 3.67 -1.53 -0.92
N PHE A 50 3.86 -2.84 -0.84
CA PHE A 50 3.14 -3.71 0.10
C PHE A 50 3.84 -3.84 1.44
N ILE A 51 5.08 -3.37 1.55
CA ILE A 51 5.75 -3.20 2.84
C ILE A 51 5.05 -2.04 3.55
N LYS A 52 3.98 -2.36 4.27
CA LYS A 52 3.34 -1.40 5.17
C LYS A 52 4.44 -0.91 6.12
N PRO A 53 4.69 0.41 6.20
CA PRO A 53 5.62 0.90 7.21
C PRO A 53 5.12 0.40 8.56
N LYS A 54 6.02 -0.15 9.38
CA LYS A 54 5.68 -0.52 10.75
C LYS A 54 5.03 0.71 11.38
N ARG A 55 3.80 0.54 11.91
CA ARG A 55 3.11 1.64 12.58
C ARG A 55 4.04 2.17 13.66
N LYS A 56 4.30 3.48 13.62
CA LYS A 56 5.06 4.13 14.68
C LYS A 56 4.19 4.11 15.94
N LEU A 57 4.55 3.25 16.88
CA LEU A 57 3.95 3.22 18.22
C LEU A 57 4.57 4.33 19.07
N GLY A 58 3.91 4.70 20.17
CA GLY A 58 4.46 5.68 21.12
C GLY A 58 4.43 7.13 20.62
N LEU A 59 3.49 7.52 19.75
CA LEU A 59 3.36 8.92 19.29
C LEU A 59 3.19 9.92 20.44
N LEU A 60 2.69 9.47 21.59
CA LEU A 60 2.48 10.27 22.80
C LEU A 60 3.48 9.92 23.92
N GLU A 61 4.53 9.16 23.61
CA GLU A 61 5.57 8.83 24.57
C GLU A 61 6.21 10.12 25.12
N GLY A 62 6.18 10.28 26.45
CA GLY A 62 6.65 11.50 27.13
C GLY A 62 5.72 12.73 27.02
N MET A 63 4.63 12.66 26.23
CA MET A 63 3.66 13.74 26.06
C MET A 63 2.35 13.50 26.81
N ALA A 64 1.96 12.24 26.99
CA ALA A 64 0.74 11.87 27.69
C ALA A 64 0.96 10.66 28.61
N THR A 65 0.20 10.65 29.70
CA THR A 65 0.15 9.53 30.64
C THR A 65 -1.26 8.99 30.69
N VAL A 66 -1.39 7.66 30.64
CA VAL A 66 -2.67 6.98 30.87
C VAL A 66 -2.58 6.24 32.20
N ASN A 67 -3.60 6.42 33.05
CA ASN A 67 -3.69 5.76 34.35
C ASN A 67 -4.95 4.90 34.38
N PHE A 68 -4.80 3.59 34.51
CA PHE A 68 -5.92 2.67 34.67
C PHE A 68 -6.25 2.48 36.15
N LYS A 69 -7.53 2.64 36.51
CA LYS A 69 -7.99 2.39 37.88
C LYS A 69 -8.01 0.89 38.19
N THR A 70 -7.89 0.54 39.46
CA THR A 70 -7.97 -0.83 39.94
C THR A 70 -9.30 -1.46 39.51
N GLY A 71 -9.24 -2.61 38.84
CA GLY A 71 -10.43 -3.31 38.33
C GLY A 71 -10.84 -2.95 36.90
N PHE A 72 -10.10 -2.08 36.20
CA PHE A 72 -10.31 -1.87 34.76
C PHE A 72 -10.15 -3.19 33.98
N LYS A 73 -11.15 -3.53 33.18
CA LYS A 73 -11.17 -4.71 32.30
C LYS A 73 -11.42 -4.26 30.87
N MET A 74 -10.64 -4.80 29.95
CA MET A 74 -10.78 -4.61 28.51
C MET A 74 -10.21 -5.85 27.82
N SER A 75 -10.86 -6.31 26.76
CA SER A 75 -10.36 -7.41 25.92
C SER A 75 -9.32 -6.92 24.91
N SER A 76 -8.59 -7.86 24.32
CA SER A 76 -7.64 -7.55 23.25
C SER A 76 -8.37 -7.00 22.01
N GLU A 77 -9.52 -7.58 21.65
CA GLU A 77 -10.37 -7.09 20.57
C GLU A 77 -10.87 -5.66 20.83
N GLU A 78 -11.25 -5.32 22.07
CA GLU A 78 -11.67 -3.95 22.41
C GLU A 78 -10.53 -2.93 22.33
N LEU A 79 -9.30 -3.36 22.59
CA LEU A 79 -8.12 -2.48 22.58
C LEU A 79 -7.52 -2.29 21.17
N PHE A 80 -7.54 -3.34 20.35
CA PHE A 80 -6.85 -3.35 19.05
C PHE A 80 -7.77 -3.33 17.83
N GLY A 81 -9.06 -3.61 18.02
CA GLY A 81 -10.06 -3.74 16.94
C GLY A 81 -9.99 -5.09 16.25
#